data_AF-A0A165M9M7-F1
#
_entry.id   AF-A0A165M9M7-F1
#
_cell.length_a   1.000
_cell.length_b   1.000
_cell.length_c   1.000
_cell.angle_alpha   90.00
_cell.angle_beta   90.00
_cell.angle_gamma   90.00
#
_symmetry.space_group_name_H-M   'P 1'
#
loop_
_entity.id
_entity.type
_entity.pdbx_description
1 polymer ?
#
loop_
_entity_poly.entity_id
_entity_poly.type
_entity_poly.pdbx_seq_one_letter_code
_entity_poly.pdbx_strand_id
1 'polypeptide(L)'
;RRQTMSKSELSAFNDMFDMIFNALGDKGVVHTSPGVGGPLSRMRGAALQRQHKQTSTEDKIKAQMELDRQIEEIELCENDYELMQWALRKLFDTSELPHPVRGSGALAHLLRILHTKFHNPHLALALFQYARDANTSTYVMLCTAPVYGELIRIQWSAFRDLGAVRASLEEMCANGVDPDGFVRRVVLSIGRELSGR
;
A
#
# COMPACT_ATOMS: atom_id res chain seq x y z
N ARG A 1 -5.69 18.57 -18.76
CA ARG A 1 -4.44 18.91 -19.49
C ARG A 1 -3.58 17.65 -19.52
N ARG A 2 -3.32 17.05 -20.69
CA ARG A 2 -2.34 15.94 -20.81
C ARG A 2 -0.95 16.57 -20.84
N GLN A 3 -0.13 16.37 -19.81
CA GLN A 3 1.27 16.73 -19.84
C GLN A 3 2.07 15.52 -20.35
N THR A 4 2.71 15.66 -21.51
CA THR A 4 3.78 14.77 -21.98
C THR A 4 5.08 15.29 -21.40
N MET A 5 5.73 14.50 -20.54
CA MET A 5 6.99 14.89 -19.92
C MET A 5 8.16 14.86 -20.91
N SER A 6 9.12 15.72 -20.64
CA SER A 6 10.44 15.75 -21.28
C SER A 6 11.32 14.59 -20.81
N LYS A 7 12.31 14.23 -21.64
CA LYS A 7 13.27 13.16 -21.32
C LYS A 7 14.03 13.38 -20.01
N SER A 8 14.25 14.64 -19.61
CA SER A 8 14.88 14.99 -18.34
C SER A 8 13.99 14.70 -17.13
N GLU A 9 12.67 14.92 -17.24
CA GLU A 9 11.73 14.60 -16.17
C GLU A 9 11.56 13.07 -16.04
N LEU A 10 11.64 12.33 -17.15
CA LEU A 10 11.64 10.86 -17.12
C LEU A 10 12.89 10.28 -16.45
N SER A 11 14.06 10.86 -16.74
CA SER A 11 15.32 10.48 -16.06
C SER A 11 15.23 10.76 -14.57
N ALA A 12 14.78 11.97 -14.19
CA ALA A 12 14.63 12.34 -12.78
C ALA A 12 13.63 11.43 -12.05
N PHE A 13 12.57 10.99 -12.72
CA PHE A 13 11.62 10.01 -12.18
C PHE A 13 12.28 8.65 -11.92
N ASN A 14 13.05 8.14 -12.89
CA ASN A 14 13.77 6.87 -12.72
C ASN A 14 14.85 6.96 -11.63
N ASP A 15 15.59 8.06 -11.57
CA ASP A 15 16.61 8.27 -10.53
C ASP A 15 15.98 8.35 -9.13
N MET A 16 14.82 9.00 -9.02
CA MET A 16 14.04 9.05 -7.77
C MET A 16 13.48 7.68 -7.41
N PHE A 17 13.02 6.92 -8.39
CA PHE A 17 12.57 5.54 -8.22
C PHE A 17 13.70 4.67 -7.67
N ASP A 18 14.85 4.66 -8.33
CA ASP A 18 16.00 3.88 -7.90
C ASP A 18 16.47 4.31 -6.51
N MET A 19 16.45 5.61 -6.20
CA MET A 19 16.77 6.10 -4.85
C MET A 19 15.77 5.58 -3.79
N ILE A 20 14.47 5.69 -4.04
CA ILE A 20 13.41 5.22 -3.12
C ILE A 20 13.50 3.71 -2.92
N PHE A 21 13.70 2.95 -3.99
CA PHE A 21 13.66 1.49 -3.94
C PHE A 21 14.99 0.85 -3.50
N ASN A 22 16.13 1.50 -3.74
CA ASN A 22 17.43 1.06 -3.23
C ASN A 22 17.60 1.41 -1.75
N ALA A 23 17.14 2.58 -1.30
CA ALA A 23 17.16 2.95 0.11
C ALA A 23 16.31 1.99 1.00
N LEU A 24 15.26 1.40 0.43
CA LEU A 24 14.43 0.40 1.10
C LEU A 24 14.95 -1.04 0.91
N GLY A 25 15.69 -1.30 -0.16
CA GLY A 25 16.36 -2.60 -0.42
C GLY A 25 17.56 -2.87 0.49
N ASP A 26 18.23 -1.83 0.98
CA ASP A 26 19.44 -1.96 1.82
C ASP A 26 19.14 -2.35 3.29
N LYS A 27 17.86 -2.46 3.67
CA LYS A 27 17.44 -3.04 4.96
C LYS A 27 17.56 -4.58 4.99
N GLY A 28 18.05 -5.21 3.92
CA GLY A 28 18.09 -6.66 3.73
C GLY A 28 19.46 -7.33 3.76
N VAL A 29 20.58 -6.60 3.88
CA VAL A 29 21.92 -7.23 3.93
C VAL A 29 22.68 -6.75 5.16
N VAL A 30 22.63 -7.56 6.22
CA VAL A 30 23.62 -7.48 7.29
C VAL A 30 24.97 -7.88 6.68
N HIS A 31 25.73 -6.89 6.22
CA HIS A 31 27.16 -7.07 5.98
C HIS A 31 27.85 -7.29 7.34
N THR A 32 27.91 -8.54 7.79
CA THR A 32 28.84 -8.94 8.84
C THR A 32 30.24 -8.94 8.25
N SER A 33 30.96 -7.82 8.36
CA SER A 33 32.41 -7.83 8.22
C SER A 33 33.03 -8.59 9.41
N PRO A 34 33.95 -9.55 9.18
CA PRO A 34 34.63 -10.25 10.26
C PRO A 34 35.75 -9.36 10.81
N GLY A 35 35.46 -8.68 11.92
CA GLY A 35 36.40 -7.80 12.63
C GLY A 35 36.55 -8.19 14.09
N VAL A 36 37.77 -8.58 14.44
CA VAL A 36 38.29 -9.03 15.75
C VAL A 36 37.99 -8.04 16.90
N GLY A 37 37.48 -8.54 18.05
CA GLY A 37 37.50 -7.78 19.30
C GLY A 37 36.64 -8.32 20.48
N GLY A 38 37.26 -9.06 21.41
CA GLY A 38 36.97 -8.98 22.86
C GLY A 38 35.85 -9.86 23.47
N PRO A 39 36.15 -10.73 24.46
CA PRO A 39 35.18 -11.66 25.07
C PRO A 39 34.32 -11.08 26.22
N LEU A 40 33.87 -9.81 26.17
CA LEU A 40 33.10 -9.20 27.28
C LEU A 40 31.76 -8.54 26.92
N SER A 41 31.28 -8.60 25.68
CA SER A 41 29.99 -7.97 25.29
C SER A 41 28.77 -8.92 25.29
N ARG A 42 28.84 -10.12 25.88
CA ARG A 42 27.80 -11.16 25.71
C ARG A 42 26.65 -11.15 26.74
N MET A 43 26.50 -10.13 27.59
CA MET A 43 25.48 -10.10 28.66
C MET A 43 24.61 -8.84 28.70
N ARG A 44 24.27 -8.24 27.56
CA ARG A 44 23.33 -7.09 27.55
C ARG A 44 22.34 -7.05 26.37
N GLY A 45 22.01 -8.22 25.81
CA GLY A 45 21.09 -8.34 24.66
C GLY A 45 19.82 -9.15 24.88
N ALA A 46 19.52 -9.61 26.10
CA ALA A 46 18.48 -10.62 26.32
C ALA A 46 17.19 -10.14 27.03
N ALA A 47 16.99 -8.83 27.23
CA ALA A 47 15.93 -8.34 28.12
C ALA A 47 14.90 -7.37 27.49
N LEU A 48 15.01 -7.00 26.21
CA LEU A 48 14.05 -6.07 25.58
C LEU A 48 13.45 -6.56 24.26
N GLN A 49 13.64 -7.83 23.92
CA GLN A 49 13.16 -8.42 22.67
C GLN A 49 12.06 -9.45 22.94
N ARG A 50 10.96 -9.04 23.59
CA ARG A 50 9.83 -9.95 23.84
C ARG A 50 8.49 -9.24 24.04
N GLN A 51 8.07 -8.46 23.03
CA GLN A 51 6.65 -8.13 22.83
C GLN A 51 6.22 -8.15 21.36
N HIS A 52 6.88 -8.93 20.50
CA HIS A 52 6.22 -9.41 19.28
C HIS A 52 5.24 -10.52 19.69
N LYS A 53 4.01 -10.14 20.02
CA LYS A 53 2.88 -11.05 20.23
C LYS A 53 2.72 -11.87 18.94
N GLN A 54 3.21 -13.11 18.95
CA GLN A 54 2.98 -14.08 17.88
C GLN A 54 1.47 -14.29 17.78
N THR A 55 0.79 -13.59 16.87
CA THR A 55 -0.58 -13.92 16.47
C THR A 55 -0.58 -15.39 16.05
N SER A 56 -1.47 -16.19 16.63
CA SER A 56 -1.53 -17.63 16.33
C SER A 56 -1.71 -17.84 14.84
N THR A 57 -1.13 -18.90 14.28
CA THR A 57 -1.38 -19.30 12.88
C THR A 57 -2.88 -19.40 12.61
N GLU A 58 -3.66 -19.81 13.62
CA GLU A 58 -5.13 -19.87 13.57
C GLU A 58 -5.77 -18.48 13.41
N ASP A 59 -5.24 -17.45 14.06
CA ASP A 59 -5.78 -16.08 13.96
C ASP A 59 -5.56 -15.52 12.55
N LYS A 60 -4.41 -15.83 11.95
CA LYS A 60 -4.11 -15.44 10.56
C LYS A 60 -5.05 -16.13 9.56
N ILE A 61 -5.31 -17.42 9.76
CA ILE A 61 -6.25 -18.18 8.92
C ILE A 61 -7.66 -17.58 9.03
N LYS A 62 -8.14 -17.33 10.25
CA LYS A 62 -9.45 -16.69 10.47
C LYS A 62 -9.53 -15.31 9.82
N ALA A 63 -8.50 -14.50 9.95
CA ALA A 63 -8.45 -13.18 9.32
C ALA A 63 -8.49 -13.27 7.79
N GLN A 64 -7.82 -14.27 7.20
CA GLN A 64 -7.86 -14.50 5.76
C GLN A 64 -9.23 -14.98 5.29
N MET A 65 -9.85 -15.94 5.98
CA MET A 65 -11.20 -16.42 5.64
C MET A 65 -12.24 -15.30 5.71
N GLU A 66 -12.13 -14.41 6.70
CA GLU A 66 -13.02 -13.25 6.79
C GLU A 66 -12.76 -12.25 5.66
N LEU A 67 -11.50 -12.02 5.27
CA LEU A 67 -11.17 -11.19 4.12
C LEU A 67 -11.78 -11.77 2.83
N ASP A 68 -11.68 -13.08 2.63
CA ASP A 68 -12.26 -13.75 1.45
C ASP A 68 -13.79 -13.57 1.42
N ARG A 69 -14.47 -13.73 2.58
CA ARG A 69 -15.90 -13.45 2.72
C ARG A 69 -16.24 -12.00 2.37
N GLN A 70 -15.45 -11.04 2.85
CA GLN A 70 -15.67 -9.63 2.54
C GLN A 70 -15.49 -9.33 1.07
N ILE A 71 -14.51 -9.98 0.43
CA ILE A 71 -14.31 -9.87 -1.02
C ILE A 71 -15.53 -10.38 -1.78
N GLU A 72 -16.08 -11.53 -1.39
CA GLU A 72 -17.32 -12.05 -1.99
C GLU A 72 -18.49 -11.06 -1.83
N GLU A 73 -18.68 -10.49 -0.63
CA GLU A 73 -19.70 -9.46 -0.40
C GLU A 73 -19.51 -8.23 -1.31
N ILE A 74 -18.27 -7.77 -1.48
CA ILE A 74 -17.92 -6.65 -2.37
C ILE A 74 -18.25 -6.99 -3.83
N GLU A 75 -17.93 -8.21 -4.29
CA GLU A 75 -18.16 -8.63 -5.67
C GLU A 75 -19.65 -8.74 -6.00
N LEU A 76 -20.48 -9.06 -5.00
CA LEU A 76 -21.95 -9.14 -5.13
C LEU A 76 -22.64 -7.78 -5.25
N CYS A 77 -22.02 -6.67 -4.87
CA CYS A 77 -22.65 -5.35 -5.01
C CYS A 77 -23.00 -5.03 -6.47
N GLU A 78 -24.21 -4.54 -6.71
CA GLU A 78 -24.75 -4.30 -8.06
C GLU A 78 -24.43 -2.90 -8.59
N ASN A 79 -24.26 -1.92 -7.71
CA ASN A 79 -23.97 -0.53 -8.05
C ASN A 79 -22.92 0.08 -7.10
N ASP A 80 -22.37 1.24 -7.50
CA ASP A 80 -21.33 1.94 -6.76
C ASP A 80 -21.82 2.54 -5.44
N TYR A 81 -23.11 2.89 -5.35
CA TYR A 81 -23.75 3.32 -4.10
C TYR A 81 -23.79 2.18 -3.05
N GLU A 82 -24.21 0.98 -3.43
CA GLU A 82 -24.25 -0.19 -2.55
C GLU A 82 -22.85 -0.53 -2.04
N LEU A 83 -21.87 -0.50 -2.94
CA LEU A 83 -20.47 -0.71 -2.61
C LEU A 83 -19.96 0.34 -1.60
N MET A 84 -20.33 1.60 -1.79
CA MET A 84 -19.98 2.68 -0.87
C MET A 84 -20.61 2.48 0.50
N GLN A 85 -21.89 2.11 0.55
CA GLN A 85 -22.60 1.81 1.80
C GLN A 85 -22.00 0.60 2.52
N TRP A 86 -21.49 -0.39 1.77
CA TRP A 86 -20.72 -1.49 2.35
C TRP A 86 -19.44 -0.97 2.99
N ALA A 87 -18.66 -0.14 2.27
CA ALA A 87 -17.40 0.40 2.78
C ALA A 87 -17.60 1.20 4.07
N LEU A 88 -18.58 2.13 4.08
CA LEU A 88 -18.91 2.93 5.26
C LEU A 88 -19.24 2.05 6.48
N ARG A 89 -20.11 1.06 6.32
CA ARG A 89 -20.52 0.19 7.44
C ARG A 89 -19.45 -0.78 7.92
N LYS A 90 -18.65 -1.34 7.01
CA LYS A 90 -17.76 -2.48 7.33
C LYS A 90 -16.30 -2.09 7.54
N LEU A 91 -15.85 -0.97 6.97
CA LEU A 91 -14.48 -0.47 7.12
C LEU A 91 -14.39 0.73 8.07
N PHE A 92 -15.38 1.63 8.05
CA PHE A 92 -15.28 2.91 8.76
C PHE A 92 -16.13 2.99 10.03
N ASP A 93 -17.28 2.31 10.09
CA ASP A 93 -18.21 2.32 11.23
C ASP A 93 -17.83 1.33 12.37
N THR A 94 -16.61 0.79 12.35
CA THR A 94 -16.25 -0.28 13.30
C THR A 94 -15.71 0.32 14.60
N SER A 95 -16.45 0.14 15.70
CA SER A 95 -16.00 0.41 17.08
C SER A 95 -14.72 -0.37 17.46
N GLU A 96 -14.39 -1.41 16.71
CA GLU A 96 -13.17 -2.20 16.83
C GLU A 96 -12.31 -2.03 15.57
N LEU A 97 -11.03 -1.72 15.74
CA LEU A 97 -10.11 -1.55 14.61
C LEU A 97 -10.02 -2.86 13.80
N PRO A 98 -10.27 -2.83 12.47
CA PRO A 98 -10.12 -4.01 11.62
C PRO A 98 -8.71 -4.58 11.72
N HIS A 99 -8.53 -5.90 11.77
CA HIS A 99 -7.19 -6.49 11.63
C HIS A 99 -6.49 -5.93 10.38
N PRO A 100 -5.18 -5.57 10.42
CA PRO A 100 -4.55 -4.81 9.33
C PRO A 100 -4.71 -5.49 7.97
N VAL A 101 -4.45 -6.81 7.92
CA VAL A 101 -4.60 -7.63 6.71
C VAL A 101 -6.02 -7.60 6.14
N ARG A 102 -7.03 -7.66 7.02
CA ARG A 102 -8.45 -7.69 6.65
C ARG A 102 -8.87 -6.33 6.08
N GLY A 103 -8.62 -5.26 6.83
CA GLY A 103 -9.02 -3.91 6.45
C GLY A 103 -8.35 -3.45 5.16
N SER A 104 -7.02 -3.58 5.07
CA SER A 104 -6.30 -3.14 3.89
C SER A 104 -6.59 -3.98 2.65
N GLY A 105 -6.76 -5.30 2.82
CA GLY A 105 -7.11 -6.20 1.71
C GLY A 105 -8.47 -5.84 1.10
N ALA A 106 -9.47 -5.60 1.96
CA ALA A 106 -10.80 -5.18 1.54
C ALA A 106 -10.78 -3.80 0.85
N LEU A 107 -10.06 -2.81 1.39
CA LEU A 107 -9.95 -1.50 0.77
C LEU A 107 -9.25 -1.57 -0.60
N ALA A 108 -8.15 -2.33 -0.73
CA ALA A 108 -7.49 -2.51 -2.02
C ALA A 108 -8.45 -3.11 -3.06
N HIS A 109 -9.22 -4.13 -2.65
CA HIS A 109 -10.23 -4.74 -3.52
C HIS A 109 -11.35 -3.76 -3.90
N LEU A 110 -11.84 -2.94 -2.96
CA LEU A 110 -12.82 -1.90 -3.23
C LEU A 110 -12.34 -0.91 -4.30
N LEU A 111 -11.12 -0.37 -4.14
CA LEU A 111 -10.53 0.56 -5.10
C LEU A 111 -10.44 -0.07 -6.50
N ARG A 112 -10.02 -1.34 -6.55
CA ARG A 112 -9.98 -2.12 -7.80
C ARG A 112 -11.38 -2.22 -8.43
N ILE A 113 -12.39 -2.66 -7.70
CA ILE A 113 -13.75 -2.85 -8.22
C ILE A 113 -14.37 -1.54 -8.67
N LEU A 114 -14.17 -0.46 -7.93
CA LEU A 114 -14.60 0.89 -8.34
C LEU A 114 -13.99 1.29 -9.68
N HIS A 115 -12.70 1.02 -9.87
CA HIS A 115 -12.01 1.32 -11.12
C HIS A 115 -12.39 0.39 -12.28
N THR A 116 -12.49 -0.93 -12.04
CA THR A 116 -12.63 -1.93 -13.12
C THR A 116 -14.07 -2.33 -13.42
N LYS A 117 -14.91 -2.56 -12.40
CA LYS A 117 -16.30 -3.01 -12.56
C LYS A 117 -17.23 -1.82 -12.76
N PHE A 118 -17.09 -0.80 -11.92
CA PHE A 118 -17.97 0.37 -11.92
C PHE A 118 -17.44 1.54 -12.76
N HIS A 119 -16.21 1.45 -13.28
CA HIS A 119 -15.57 2.49 -14.08
C HIS A 119 -15.64 3.89 -13.45
N ASN A 120 -15.60 3.95 -12.12
CA ASN A 120 -15.69 5.17 -11.33
C ASN A 120 -14.39 5.44 -10.56
N PRO A 121 -13.30 5.83 -11.26
CA PRO A 121 -12.00 6.08 -10.63
C PRO A 121 -12.05 7.28 -9.68
N HIS A 122 -12.95 8.25 -9.90
CA HIS A 122 -13.13 9.39 -9.00
C HIS A 122 -13.63 8.96 -7.62
N LEU A 123 -14.60 8.04 -7.59
CA LEU A 123 -15.11 7.50 -6.33
C LEU A 123 -14.05 6.68 -5.59
N ALA A 124 -13.21 5.95 -6.32
CA ALA A 124 -12.06 5.26 -5.73
C ALA A 124 -11.07 6.23 -5.07
N LEU A 125 -10.71 7.32 -5.76
CA LEU A 125 -9.83 8.35 -5.18
C LEU A 125 -10.47 9.02 -3.95
N ALA A 126 -11.76 9.35 -4.01
CA ALA A 126 -12.49 9.94 -2.88
C ALA A 126 -12.55 8.99 -1.67
N LEU A 127 -12.75 7.69 -1.91
CA LEU A 127 -12.76 6.68 -0.86
C LEU A 127 -11.40 6.55 -0.17
N PHE A 128 -10.31 6.58 -0.95
CA PHE A 128 -8.96 6.58 -0.37
C PHE A 128 -8.69 7.84 0.46
N GLN A 129 -9.07 9.01 -0.06
CA GLN A 129 -8.95 10.27 0.68
C GLN A 129 -9.74 10.24 1.99
N TYR A 130 -10.97 9.71 1.96
CA TYR A 130 -11.77 9.52 3.16
C TYR A 130 -11.07 8.61 4.18
N ALA A 131 -10.49 7.49 3.74
CA ALA A 131 -9.74 6.59 4.62
C ALA A 131 -8.51 7.26 5.25
N ARG A 132 -7.84 8.11 4.48
CA ARG A 132 -6.67 8.86 4.93
C ARG A 132 -7.03 9.93 5.96
N ASP A 133 -8.13 10.63 5.74
CA ASP A 133 -8.50 11.82 6.52
C ASP A 133 -9.38 11.47 7.74
N ALA A 134 -9.90 10.24 7.84
CA ALA A 134 -10.81 9.82 8.91
C ALA A 134 -10.18 9.90 10.31
N ASN A 135 -9.08 9.16 10.55
CA ASN A 135 -8.27 9.25 11.76
C ASN A 135 -6.94 8.48 11.56
N THR A 136 -5.94 8.79 12.39
CA THR A 136 -4.60 8.18 12.30
C THR A 136 -4.63 6.66 12.40
N SER A 137 -5.50 6.10 13.24
CA SER A 137 -5.59 4.66 13.42
C SER A 137 -6.15 3.97 12.17
N THR A 138 -7.21 4.52 11.57
CA THR A 138 -7.79 4.06 10.30
C THR A 138 -6.76 4.12 9.18
N TYR A 139 -5.99 5.20 9.09
CA TYR A 139 -4.89 5.30 8.12
C TYR A 139 -3.89 4.15 8.28
N VAL A 140 -3.36 3.93 9.48
CA VAL A 140 -2.34 2.88 9.72
C VAL A 140 -2.86 1.47 9.38
N MET A 141 -4.16 1.22 9.61
CA MET A 141 -4.76 -0.10 9.40
C MET A 141 -5.19 -0.34 7.94
N LEU A 142 -5.57 0.70 7.22
CA LEU A 142 -6.13 0.59 5.86
C LEU A 142 -5.11 0.96 4.78
N CYS A 143 -4.36 2.05 4.94
CA CYS A 143 -3.47 2.61 3.92
C CYS A 143 -2.11 1.90 3.90
N THR A 144 -2.13 0.63 3.49
CA THR A 144 -0.92 -0.20 3.34
C THR A 144 -0.47 -0.30 1.88
N ALA A 145 0.69 -0.92 1.63
CA ALA A 145 1.27 -1.07 0.30
C ALA A 145 0.30 -1.54 -0.81
N PRO A 146 -0.54 -2.59 -0.63
CA PRO A 146 -1.48 -2.99 -1.66
C PRO A 146 -2.52 -1.91 -2.01
N VAL A 147 -2.97 -1.12 -1.04
CA VAL A 147 -3.90 -0.02 -1.27
C VAL A 147 -3.24 1.09 -2.07
N TYR A 148 -2.00 1.46 -1.72
CA TYR A 148 -1.23 2.41 -2.50
C TYR A 148 -0.94 1.92 -3.92
N GLY A 149 -0.69 0.62 -4.11
CA GLY A 149 -0.52 0.04 -5.43
C GLY A 149 -1.75 0.22 -6.31
N GLU A 150 -2.95 0.06 -5.73
CA GLU A 150 -4.22 0.30 -6.42
C GLU A 150 -4.44 1.79 -6.70
N LEU A 151 -4.13 2.67 -5.74
CA LEU A 151 -4.19 4.12 -5.91
C LEU A 151 -3.31 4.60 -7.08
N ILE A 152 -2.03 4.20 -7.08
CA ILE A 152 -1.05 4.55 -8.11
C ILE A 152 -1.51 4.03 -9.47
N ARG A 153 -2.02 2.80 -9.50
CA ARG A 153 -2.57 2.20 -10.72
C ARG A 153 -3.70 3.06 -11.28
N ILE A 154 -4.66 3.47 -10.45
CA ILE A 154 -5.81 4.31 -10.86
C ILE A 154 -5.35 5.68 -11.35
N GLN A 155 -4.45 6.35 -10.61
CA GLN A 155 -3.89 7.65 -10.99
C GLN A 155 -3.25 7.62 -12.37
N TRP A 156 -2.52 6.55 -12.69
CA TRP A 156 -1.91 6.40 -14.00
C TRP A 156 -2.90 5.95 -15.08
N SER A 157 -3.67 4.88 -14.86
CA SER A 157 -4.53 4.29 -15.88
C SER A 157 -5.66 5.22 -16.31
N ALA A 158 -6.32 5.87 -15.34
CA ALA A 158 -7.48 6.73 -15.58
C ALA A 158 -7.07 8.17 -15.91
N PHE A 159 -6.09 8.73 -15.20
CA PHE A 159 -5.78 10.17 -15.28
C PHE A 159 -4.47 10.48 -16.00
N ARG A 160 -3.58 9.49 -16.17
CA ARG A 160 -2.20 9.70 -16.68
C ARG A 160 -1.46 10.79 -15.89
N ASP A 161 -1.74 10.84 -14.58
CA ASP A 161 -1.21 11.87 -13.69
C ASP A 161 0.02 11.35 -12.96
N LEU A 162 1.19 11.64 -13.53
CA LEU A 162 2.46 11.24 -12.91
C LEU A 162 2.78 12.05 -11.65
N GLY A 163 2.28 13.29 -11.54
CA GLY A 163 2.46 14.11 -10.35
C GLY A 163 1.76 13.47 -9.15
N ALA A 164 0.54 12.98 -9.35
CA ALA A 164 -0.20 12.24 -8.33
C ALA A 164 0.48 10.90 -7.97
N VAL A 165 1.01 10.17 -8.97
CA VAL A 165 1.79 8.94 -8.73
C VAL A 165 3.00 9.22 -7.86
N ARG A 166 3.77 10.26 -8.18
CA ARG A 166 4.94 10.67 -7.40
C ARG A 166 4.55 11.07 -5.98
N ALA A 167 3.53 11.91 -5.82
CA ALA A 167 3.06 12.34 -4.50
C ALA A 167 2.64 11.14 -3.64
N SER A 168 1.99 10.14 -4.24
CA SER A 168 1.57 8.93 -3.53
C SER A 168 2.77 8.08 -3.08
N LEU A 169 3.81 7.96 -3.92
CA LEU A 169 5.05 7.26 -3.55
C LEU A 169 5.83 8.00 -2.44
N GLU A 170 5.88 9.33 -2.50
CA GLU A 170 6.48 10.15 -1.45
C GLU A 170 5.71 10.01 -0.13
N GLU A 171 4.38 10.02 -0.17
CA GLU A 171 3.51 9.82 1.00
C GLU A 171 3.73 8.43 1.64
N MET A 172 3.81 7.37 0.82
CA MET A 172 4.16 6.03 1.30
C MET A 172 5.47 6.02 2.08
N CYS A 173 6.50 6.64 1.50
CA CYS A 173 7.84 6.67 2.09
C CYS A 173 7.88 7.52 3.38
N ALA A 174 7.23 8.68 3.37
CA ALA A 174 7.13 9.57 4.53
C ALA A 174 6.43 8.89 5.71
N ASN A 175 5.44 8.03 5.42
CA ASN A 175 4.68 7.29 6.44
C ASN A 175 5.25 5.91 6.75
N GLY A 176 6.43 5.54 6.22
CA GLY A 176 7.10 4.27 6.51
C GLY A 176 6.41 3.04 5.93
N VAL A 177 5.60 3.20 4.89
CA VAL A 177 4.93 2.11 4.18
C VAL A 177 5.87 1.56 3.11
N ASP A 178 6.50 0.43 3.41
CA ASP A 178 7.42 -0.22 2.47
C ASP A 178 6.67 -0.72 1.23
N PRO A 179 7.14 -0.40 0.01
CA PRO A 179 6.47 -0.79 -1.21
C PRO A 179 6.68 -2.28 -1.49
N ASP A 180 5.56 -2.98 -1.69
CA ASP A 180 5.54 -4.42 -1.93
C ASP A 180 5.84 -4.76 -3.40
N GLY A 181 5.82 -6.06 -3.72
CA GLY A 181 6.02 -6.53 -5.08
C GLY A 181 4.95 -6.02 -6.06
N PHE A 182 3.74 -5.69 -5.58
CA PHE A 182 2.67 -5.16 -6.41
C PHE A 182 2.94 -3.71 -6.81
N VAL A 183 3.25 -2.84 -5.85
CA VAL A 183 3.63 -1.44 -6.08
C VAL A 183 4.81 -1.37 -7.06
N ARG A 184 5.85 -2.19 -6.83
CA ARG A 184 7.01 -2.28 -7.74
C ARG A 184 6.60 -2.62 -9.17
N ARG A 185 5.74 -3.63 -9.36
CA ARG A 185 5.25 -4.00 -10.70
C ARG A 185 4.48 -2.88 -11.37
N VAL A 186 3.58 -2.21 -10.63
CA VAL A 186 2.80 -1.10 -11.17
C VAL A 186 3.73 0.01 -11.64
N VAL A 187 4.66 0.46 -10.81
CA VAL A 187 5.53 1.58 -11.19
C VAL A 187 6.50 1.21 -12.32
N LEU A 188 7.07 -0.01 -12.31
CA LEU A 188 7.88 -0.50 -13.43
C LEU A 188 7.10 -0.55 -14.74
N SER A 189 5.81 -0.88 -14.70
CA SER A 189 4.96 -0.84 -15.89
C SER A 189 4.79 0.58 -16.43
N ILE A 190 4.60 1.56 -15.54
CA ILE A 190 4.54 2.99 -15.88
C ILE A 190 5.85 3.45 -16.53
N GLY A 191 6.99 3.13 -15.93
CA GLY A 191 8.32 3.48 -16.45
C GLY A 191 8.54 2.92 -17.86
N ARG A 192 8.20 1.65 -18.10
CA ARG A 192 8.30 1.03 -19.43
C ARG A 192 7.39 1.70 -20.46
N GLU A 193 6.16 2.03 -20.08
CA GLU A 193 5.23 2.76 -20.96
C GLU A 193 5.75 4.15 -21.34
N LEU A 194 6.43 4.83 -20.42
CA LEU A 194 7.01 6.13 -20.65
C LEU A 194 8.29 6.08 -21.49
N SER A 195 9.15 5.07 -21.28
CA SER A 195 10.39 4.89 -22.08
C SER A 195 10.14 4.37 -23.49
N GLY A 196 9.01 3.69 -23.73
CA GLY A 196 8.60 3.22 -25.05
C GLY A 196 7.89 4.26 -25.92
N ARG A 197 7.72 5.50 -25.42
CA ARG A 197 7.20 6.66 -26.16
C ARG A 197 8.34 7.61 -26.50
#